data_AF-A0A2D4H5P4-F1
#
_entry.id   AF-A0A2D4H5P4-F1
#
_cell.length_a   1.000
_cell.length_b   1.000
_cell.length_c   1.000
_cell.angle_alpha   90.00
_cell.angle_beta   90.00
_cell.angle_gamma   90.00
#
_symmetry.space_group_name_H-M   'P 1'
#
loop_
_entity.id
_entity.type
_entity.pdbx_description
1 polymer ?
#
loop_
_entity_poly.entity_id
_entity_poly.type
_entity_poly.pdbx_seq_one_letter_code
_entity_poly.pdbx_strand_id
1 'polypeptide(L)'
;VRRKRLRKRNRKRKRGCHAGVLFRLSKFPHKPSIPSIFLTSARSLTNKMDELRLQFAKTKFIKNCYVLLITETWLHSLIPDAAVELEGYIAHRQDRSRDSGKIKGGV
;
A
#
# COMPACT_ATOMS: atom_id res chain seq x y z
N VAL A 1 -44.32 2.06 -5.67
CA VAL A 1 -43.93 1.78 -4.27
C VAL A 1 -42.87 2.78 -3.80
N ARG A 2 -43.22 3.76 -2.96
CA ARG A 2 -42.30 4.80 -2.45
C ARG A 2 -41.46 4.23 -1.29
N ARG A 3 -40.15 4.05 -1.49
CA ARG A 3 -39.20 3.64 -0.43
C ARG A 3 -39.12 4.72 0.65
N LYS A 4 -39.59 4.42 1.87
CA LYS A 4 -39.45 5.29 3.05
C LYS A 4 -37.96 5.49 3.37
N ARG A 5 -37.48 6.73 3.31
CA ARG A 5 -36.12 7.10 3.76
C ARG A 5 -36.05 6.90 5.28
N LEU A 6 -35.27 5.93 5.74
CA LEU A 6 -34.99 5.71 7.16
C LEU A 6 -34.36 6.98 7.75
N ARG A 7 -34.95 7.49 8.85
CA ARG A 7 -34.47 8.69 9.57
C ARG A 7 -33.02 8.44 10.01
N LYS A 8 -32.10 9.30 9.55
CA LYS A 8 -30.68 9.25 9.97
C LYS A 8 -30.61 9.48 11.48
N ARG A 9 -30.12 8.47 12.22
CA ARG A 9 -29.88 8.57 13.66
C ARG A 9 -28.84 9.68 13.92
N ASN A 10 -29.20 10.67 14.75
CA ASN A 10 -28.28 11.74 15.19
C ASN A 10 -27.16 11.13 16.04
N ARG A 11 -26.07 10.73 15.40
CA ARG A 11 -24.86 10.25 16.10
C ARG A 11 -24.05 11.45 16.59
N LYS A 12 -23.76 11.50 17.89
CA LYS A 12 -22.94 12.56 18.54
C LYS A 12 -21.53 12.71 17.96
N ARG A 13 -20.97 11.65 17.35
CA ARG A 13 -19.71 11.68 16.61
C ARG A 13 -19.95 11.31 15.14
N LYS A 14 -19.53 12.18 14.22
CA LYS A 14 -19.47 11.86 12.78
C LYS A 14 -18.39 10.80 12.59
N ARG A 15 -18.76 9.51 12.59
CA ARG A 15 -17.89 8.46 12.05
C ARG A 15 -17.81 8.71 10.55
N GLY A 16 -16.62 8.86 9.99
CA GLY A 16 -16.45 8.92 8.55
C GLY A 16 -17.08 7.68 7.93
N CYS A 17 -18.00 7.84 6.97
CA CYS A 17 -18.38 6.72 6.14
C CYS A 17 -17.31 6.57 5.05
N HIS A 18 -16.94 5.33 4.72
CA HIS A 18 -15.97 5.05 3.66
C HIS A 18 -16.40 5.69 2.33
N ALA A 19 -17.72 5.69 2.07
CA ALA A 19 -18.35 6.39 0.95
C ALA A 19 -18.16 7.92 0.99
N GLY A 20 -17.89 8.52 2.15
CA GLY A 20 -17.70 9.96 2.31
C GLY A 20 -16.34 10.43 1.84
N VAL A 21 -15.33 9.56 1.79
CA VAL A 21 -14.05 9.88 1.12
C VAL A 21 -14.24 9.85 -0.38
N LEU A 22 -14.81 8.77 -0.92
CA LEU A 22 -15.16 8.65 -2.35
C LEU A 22 -16.08 9.80 -2.82
N PHE A 23 -17.10 10.15 -2.05
CA PHE A 23 -17.99 11.26 -2.36
C PHE A 23 -17.31 12.63 -2.24
N ARG A 24 -16.33 12.80 -1.34
CA ARG A 24 -15.51 14.03 -1.27
C ARG A 24 -14.58 14.13 -2.47
N LEU A 25 -13.97 13.01 -2.88
CA LEU A 25 -13.13 12.89 -4.06
C LEU A 25 -13.90 13.22 -5.34
N SER A 26 -15.11 12.67 -5.50
CA SER A 26 -15.96 12.97 -6.66
C SER A 26 -16.42 14.43 -6.70
N LYS A 27 -16.52 15.09 -5.55
CA LYS A 27 -16.98 16.48 -5.44
C LYS A 27 -15.86 17.50 -5.70
N PHE A 28 -14.60 17.11 -5.51
CA PHE A 28 -13.44 17.97 -5.70
C PHE A 28 -12.36 17.28 -6.55
N PRO A 29 -12.57 17.16 -7.88
CA PRO A 29 -11.64 16.47 -8.78
C PRO A 29 -10.23 17.10 -8.79
N HIS A 30 -10.14 18.41 -8.52
CA HIS A 30 -8.86 19.15 -8.48
C HIS A 30 -8.17 19.16 -7.11
N LYS A 31 -8.74 18.49 -6.10
CA LYS A 31 -8.11 18.28 -4.79
C LYS A 31 -8.05 16.78 -4.55
N PRO A 32 -7.08 16.07 -5.16
CA PRO A 32 -6.91 14.66 -4.90
C PRO A 32 -6.74 14.46 -3.38
N SER A 33 -7.39 13.44 -2.83
CA SER A 33 -7.15 13.06 -1.44
C SER A 33 -5.67 12.72 -1.30
N ILE A 34 -5.12 12.98 -0.12
CA ILE A 34 -3.80 12.48 0.26
C ILE A 34 -3.74 10.98 -0.11
N PRO A 35 -2.78 10.55 -0.93
CA PRO A 35 -2.68 9.16 -1.34
C PRO A 35 -2.53 8.26 -0.11
N SER A 36 -3.14 7.08 -0.15
CA SER A 36 -2.92 6.05 0.86
C SER A 36 -1.48 5.54 0.75
N ILE A 37 -0.68 5.73 1.80
CA ILE A 37 0.71 5.28 1.88
C ILE A 37 0.78 4.11 2.87
N PHE A 38 1.40 3.01 2.46
CA PHE A 38 1.68 1.87 3.31
C PHE A 38 3.19 1.74 3.49
N LEU A 39 3.65 1.81 4.73
CA LEU A 39 5.06 1.72 5.10
C LEU A 39 5.28 0.47 5.94
N THR A 40 6.23 -0.38 5.53
CA THR A 40 6.61 -1.58 6.28
C THR A 40 8.11 -1.85 6.17
N SER A 41 8.70 -2.47 7.19
CA SER A 41 10.03 -3.05 7.09
C SER A 41 9.91 -4.54 6.71
N ALA A 42 10.58 -4.93 5.64
CA ALA A 42 10.58 -6.33 5.20
C ALA A 42 11.62 -7.19 5.94
N ARG A 43 12.69 -6.63 6.53
CA ARG A 43 13.82 -7.39 7.12
C ARG A 43 14.23 -8.58 6.24
N SER A 44 14.51 -8.31 4.97
CA SER A 44 14.72 -9.25 3.85
C SER A 44 13.45 -9.49 3.05
N LEU A 45 13.39 -8.87 1.87
CA LEU A 45 12.21 -8.87 1.00
C LEU A 45 12.15 -10.11 0.09
N THR A 46 13.29 -10.61 -0.39
CA THR A 46 13.35 -11.69 -1.40
C THR A 46 12.53 -12.91 -0.99
N ASN A 47 12.65 -13.32 0.27
CA ASN A 47 11.99 -14.51 0.80
C ASN A 47 10.49 -14.31 1.07
N LYS A 48 10.00 -13.08 0.95
CA LYS A 48 8.64 -12.67 1.29
C LYS A 48 7.83 -12.20 0.09
N MET A 49 8.42 -12.14 -1.09
CA MET A 49 7.75 -11.65 -2.29
C MET A 49 6.48 -12.45 -2.62
N ASP A 50 6.51 -13.77 -2.46
CA ASP A 50 5.34 -14.62 -2.73
C ASP A 50 4.22 -14.40 -1.71
N GLU A 51 4.58 -14.26 -0.43
CA GLU A 51 3.61 -13.90 0.61
C GLU A 51 3.01 -12.51 0.35
N LEU A 52 3.84 -11.55 -0.06
CA LEU A 52 3.41 -10.19 -0.37
C LEU A 52 2.45 -10.19 -1.57
N ARG A 53 2.76 -10.93 -2.64
CA ARG A 53 1.89 -11.13 -3.80
C ARG A 53 0.55 -11.76 -3.40
N LEU A 54 0.57 -12.79 -2.55
CA LEU A 54 -0.64 -13.42 -2.04
C LEU A 54 -1.48 -12.45 -1.19
N GLN A 55 -0.84 -11.69 -0.29
CA GLN A 55 -1.51 -10.68 0.52
C GLN A 55 -2.09 -9.57 -0.35
N PHE A 56 -1.41 -9.17 -1.41
CA PHE A 56 -1.86 -8.19 -2.38
C PHE A 56 -3.12 -8.66 -3.11
N ALA A 57 -3.15 -9.93 -3.53
CA ALA A 57 -4.33 -10.54 -4.17
C ALA A 57 -5.52 -10.65 -3.21
N LYS A 58 -5.27 -10.99 -1.93
CA LYS A 58 -6.32 -11.25 -0.93
C LYS A 58 -6.84 -9.99 -0.24
N THR A 59 -5.98 -9.01 0.01
CA THR A 59 -6.25 -7.90 0.94
C THR A 59 -6.49 -6.61 0.18
N LYS A 60 -7.75 -6.16 0.17
CA LYS A 60 -8.16 -4.88 -0.44
C LYS A 60 -7.43 -3.66 0.15
N PHE A 61 -6.91 -3.75 1.37
CA PHE A 61 -6.18 -2.64 1.98
C PHE A 61 -4.88 -2.35 1.24
N ILE A 62 -3.99 -3.34 1.11
CA ILE A 62 -2.69 -3.20 0.43
C ILE A 62 -2.91 -2.92 -1.06
N LYS A 63 -3.89 -3.59 -1.69
CA LYS A 63 -4.26 -3.36 -3.09
C LYS A 63 -4.74 -1.94 -3.40
N ASN A 64 -5.37 -1.26 -2.45
CA ASN A 64 -5.90 0.09 -2.62
C ASN A 64 -4.92 1.17 -2.10
N CYS A 65 -3.71 0.80 -1.69
CA CYS A 65 -2.67 1.77 -1.33
C CYS A 65 -2.10 2.39 -2.60
N TYR A 66 -1.95 3.71 -2.65
CA TYR A 66 -1.35 4.37 -3.82
C TYR A 66 0.18 4.21 -3.84
N VAL A 67 0.81 4.23 -2.65
CA VAL A 67 2.26 4.07 -2.50
C VAL A 67 2.57 2.99 -1.49
N LEU A 68 3.48 2.08 -1.86
CA LEU A 68 4.07 1.06 -0.98
C LEU A 68 5.53 1.44 -0.73
N LEU A 69 5.87 1.72 0.52
CA LEU A 69 7.23 2.00 0.97
C LEU A 69 7.71 0.81 1.78
N ILE A 70 8.70 0.09 1.25
CA ILE A 70 9.27 -1.08 1.91
C ILE A 70 10.72 -0.77 2.26
N THR A 71 11.04 -0.84 3.55
CA THR A 71 12.40 -0.62 4.07
C THR A 71 13.05 -1.95 4.46
N GLU A 72 14.37 -1.91 4.69
CA GLU A 72 15.16 -3.09 5.07
C GLU A 72 14.94 -4.29 4.13
N THR A 73 14.88 -4.01 2.82
CA THR A 73 14.61 -5.02 1.79
C THR A 73 15.78 -5.98 1.60
N TRP A 74 17.01 -5.53 1.92
CA TRP A 74 18.27 -6.25 1.69
C TRP A 74 18.45 -6.71 0.23
N LEU A 75 17.89 -5.95 -0.70
CA LEU A 75 18.10 -6.14 -2.12
C LEU A 75 19.50 -5.69 -2.54
N HIS A 76 20.00 -6.30 -3.61
CA HIS A 76 21.28 -5.99 -4.24
C HIS A 76 21.18 -6.15 -5.77
N SER A 77 22.15 -5.60 -6.49
CA SER A 77 22.14 -5.52 -7.96
C SER A 77 22.03 -6.87 -8.69
N LEU A 78 22.40 -7.99 -8.07
CA LEU A 78 22.24 -9.32 -8.67
C LEU A 78 20.78 -9.82 -8.66
N ILE A 79 19.88 -9.20 -7.91
CA ILE A 79 18.45 -9.57 -7.91
C ILE A 79 17.78 -8.79 -9.03
N PRO A 80 17.17 -9.46 -10.02
CA PRO A 80 16.50 -8.77 -11.13
C PRO A 80 15.26 -8.02 -10.64
N ASP A 81 14.91 -6.93 -11.32
CA ASP A 81 13.74 -6.12 -10.95
C ASP A 81 12.43 -6.90 -11.06
N ALA A 82 12.33 -7.81 -12.04
CA ALA A 82 11.23 -8.75 -12.19
C ALA A 82 10.95 -9.60 -10.93
N ALA A 83 11.95 -9.83 -10.07
CA ALA A 83 11.75 -10.54 -8.81
C ALA A 83 10.98 -9.71 -7.77
N VAL A 84 11.02 -8.39 -7.88
CA VAL A 84 10.44 -7.43 -6.93
C VAL A 84 9.18 -6.75 -7.49
N GLU A 85 8.90 -6.94 -8.77
CA GLU A 85 7.71 -6.41 -9.43
C GLU A 85 6.40 -6.94 -8.81
N LEU A 86 5.45 -6.01 -8.70
CA LEU A 86 4.08 -6.21 -8.23
C LEU A 86 3.12 -5.72 -9.31
N GLU A 87 2.13 -6.53 -9.64
CA GLU A 87 1.15 -6.19 -10.68
C GLU A 87 0.41 -4.89 -10.35
N GLY A 88 0.41 -3.94 -11.29
CA GLY A 88 -0.23 -2.64 -11.14
C GLY A 88 0.60 -1.59 -10.39
N TYR A 89 1.84 -1.88 -10.01
CA TYR A 89 2.77 -0.91 -9.42
C TYR A 89 4.03 -0.79 -10.28
N ILE A 90 4.64 0.40 -10.21
CA ILE A 90 5.97 0.63 -10.74
C ILE A 90 6.95 0.48 -9.58
N ALA A 91 7.88 -0.46 -9.69
CA ALA A 91 8.90 -0.67 -8.69
C ALA A 91 10.02 0.36 -8.84
N HIS A 92 10.25 1.14 -7.79
CA HIS A 92 11.45 1.97 -7.65
C HIS A 92 12.26 1.41 -6.48
N ARG A 93 13.53 1.10 -6.72
CA ARG A 93 14.44 0.55 -5.71
C ARG A 93 15.71 1.37 -5.62
N GLN A 94 16.28 1.39 -4.42
CA GLN A 94 17.61 1.89 -4.16
C GLN A 94 18.34 0.86 -3.30
N ASP A 95 19.25 0.14 -3.93
CA ASP A 95 20.00 -0.92 -3.27
C ASP A 95 21.17 -0.36 -2.46
N ARG A 96 21.64 -1.14 -1.49
CA ARG A 96 22.87 -0.80 -0.76
C ARG A 96 24.09 -1.10 -1.64
N SER A 97 25.08 -0.20 -1.60
CA SER A 97 26.37 -0.47 -2.20
C SER A 97 27.15 -1.51 -1.37
N ARG A 98 28.12 -2.15 -2.03
CA ARG A 98 29.05 -3.10 -1.39
C ARG A 98 29.87 -2.46 -0.26
N ASP A 99 29.97 -1.14 -0.23
CA ASP A 99 30.71 -0.36 0.79
C ASP A 99 30.16 -0.56 2.20
N SER A 100 28.91 -1.02 2.33
CA SER A 100 28.30 -1.32 3.64
C SER A 100 28.90 -2.54 4.34
N GLY A 101 29.71 -3.36 3.66
CA GLY A 101 30.36 -4.55 4.21
C GLY A 101 29.40 -5.68 4.63
N LYS A 102 28.08 -5.52 4.40
CA LYS A 102 27.05 -6.48 4.78
C LYS A 102 26.30 -6.96 3.55
N ILE A 103 26.37 -8.26 3.31
CA ILE A 103 25.75 -8.93 2.15
C ILE A 103 24.27 -9.24 2.41
N LYS A 104 23.90 -9.46 3.68
CA LYS A 104 22.53 -9.82 4.09
C LYS A 104 22.18 -9.21 5.45
N GLY A 105 20.87 -9.12 5.72
CA GLY A 105 20.35 -8.74 7.02
C GLY A 105 20.61 -9.79 8.08
N GLY A 106 20.70 -9.35 9.33
CA GLY A 106 20.82 -10.24 10.48
C GLY A 106 19.57 -11.10 10.62
N VAL A 107 19.82 -12.39 10.91
CA VAL A 107 18.87 -13.24 11.64
C VAL A 107 19.19 -13.08 13.11
#